data_AF-A0A7Z9XH01-F1
#
_entry.id   AF-A0A7Z9XH01-F1
#
_cell.length_a   1.000
_cell.length_b   1.000
_cell.length_c   1.000
_cell.angle_alpha   90.00
_cell.angle_beta   90.00
_cell.angle_gamma   90.00
#
_symmetry.space_group_name_H-M   'P 1'
#
loop_
_entity.id
_entity.type
_entity.pdbx_description
1 polymer ?
#
loop_
_entity_poly.entity_id
_entity_poly.type
_entity_poly.pdbx_seq_one_letter_code
_entity_poly.pdbx_strand_id
1 'polypeptide(L)'
;MKMTTEIPESIKIPDKVETRFGTLRFEDGFPTEETAQKVYDQLDFQRAVESVILTTPGGSLVGFRKGIREYGPDNETAIIWEERMDSKVQLLTPNTTVIYVFLWLDLKNGPMVMEVPPKVMGIIDDFWFRYVADFGMAGPDKGKGGKYVILPPGYEGKVPKGYHVARSQTYGHWVAIRGFLEDGDPKPGVKNIKDNFKLYPLGKTAKASKVKFHDISMKYLNTI
;
A
#
# COMPACT_ATOMS: atom_id res chain seq x y z
N MET A 1 52.89 39.66 -11.24
CA MET A 1 53.03 39.49 -9.78
C MET A 1 54.18 38.53 -9.52
N LYS A 2 55.03 38.78 -8.50
CA LYS A 2 56.29 38.04 -8.28
C LYS A 2 56.13 36.80 -7.37
N MET A 3 54.92 36.55 -6.87
CA MET A 3 54.57 35.50 -5.89
C MET A 3 53.21 34.84 -6.24
N THR A 4 53.00 34.42 -7.49
CA THR A 4 51.77 33.72 -7.91
C THR A 4 52.13 32.38 -8.55
N THR A 5 51.48 31.31 -8.11
CA THR A 5 51.59 29.98 -8.73
C THR A 5 50.54 29.87 -9.83
N GLU A 6 50.91 29.37 -11.00
CA GLU A 6 49.97 29.10 -12.08
C GLU A 6 49.01 27.98 -11.67
N ILE A 7 47.71 28.24 -11.73
CA ILE A 7 46.67 27.24 -11.44
C ILE A 7 46.25 26.62 -12.78
N PRO A 8 46.38 25.29 -12.95
CA PRO A 8 45.92 24.59 -14.15
C PRO A 8 44.44 24.86 -14.44
N GLU A 9 44.11 25.11 -15.71
CA GLU A 9 42.73 25.35 -16.15
C GLU A 9 41.78 24.20 -15.82
N SER A 10 42.27 22.96 -15.78
CA SER A 10 41.47 21.79 -15.39
C SER A 10 41.02 21.78 -13.93
N ILE A 11 41.62 22.62 -13.07
CA ILE A 11 41.28 22.75 -11.64
C ILE A 11 40.36 23.95 -11.42
N LYS A 12 40.34 24.92 -12.34
CA LYS A 12 39.43 26.06 -12.27
C LYS A 12 38.05 25.64 -12.77
N ILE A 13 37.02 26.23 -12.18
CA ILE A 13 35.69 26.19 -12.78
C ILE A 13 35.68 27.20 -13.94
N PRO A 14 35.28 26.81 -15.16
CA PRO A 14 35.19 27.76 -16.26
C PRO A 14 33.97 28.68 -16.06
N ASP A 15 34.07 29.93 -16.54
CA ASP A 15 33.00 30.94 -16.46
C ASP A 15 31.69 30.49 -17.12
N LYS A 16 31.77 29.49 -18.01
CA LYS A 16 30.65 28.95 -18.76
C LYS A 16 30.75 27.43 -18.86
N VAL A 17 29.71 26.74 -18.41
CA VAL A 17 29.56 25.29 -18.57
C VAL A 17 28.26 24.99 -19.30
N GLU A 18 28.33 24.30 -20.44
CA GLU A 18 27.14 23.83 -21.15
C GLU A 18 26.62 22.52 -20.53
N THR A 19 25.34 22.47 -20.21
CA THR A 19 24.70 21.27 -19.64
C THR A 19 23.39 20.97 -20.35
N ARG A 20 22.82 19.78 -20.09
CA ARG A 20 21.51 19.38 -20.63
C ARG A 20 20.33 20.23 -20.17
N PHE A 21 20.46 20.94 -19.05
CA PHE A 21 19.41 21.79 -18.47
C PHE A 21 19.75 23.28 -18.64
N GLY A 22 20.64 23.58 -19.58
CA GLY A 22 21.04 24.93 -19.95
C GLY A 22 22.48 25.26 -19.57
N THR A 23 22.93 26.43 -20.01
CA THR A 23 24.25 26.95 -19.68
C THR A 23 24.30 27.43 -18.23
N LEU A 24 25.33 27.01 -17.49
CA LEU A 24 25.71 27.53 -16.18
C LEU A 24 26.80 28.59 -16.35
N ARG A 25 26.71 29.67 -15.57
CA ARG A 25 27.62 30.81 -15.62
C ARG A 25 28.19 31.09 -14.23
N PHE A 26 29.49 31.40 -14.21
CA PHE A 26 30.23 31.65 -12.99
C PHE A 26 30.99 32.97 -13.09
N GLU A 27 31.06 33.70 -11.98
CA GLU A 27 31.85 34.92 -11.80
C GLU A 27 32.79 34.68 -10.61
N ASP A 28 34.10 34.75 -10.85
CA ASP A 28 35.14 34.42 -9.86
C ASP A 28 34.95 33.04 -9.19
N GLY A 29 34.38 32.09 -9.94
CA GLY A 29 34.08 30.73 -9.50
C GLY A 29 32.78 30.59 -8.69
N PHE A 30 32.05 31.67 -8.44
CA PHE A 30 30.73 31.63 -7.82
C PHE A 30 29.64 31.55 -8.90
N PRO A 31 28.58 30.74 -8.72
CA PRO A 31 27.47 30.73 -9.65
C PRO A 31 26.76 32.09 -9.65
N THR A 32 26.35 32.57 -10.82
CA THR A 32 25.40 33.70 -10.89
C THR A 32 24.08 33.30 -10.21
N GLU A 33 23.27 34.29 -9.80
CA GLU A 33 21.95 34.02 -9.20
C GLU A 33 21.07 33.13 -10.10
N GLU A 34 21.07 33.40 -11.41
CA GLU A 34 20.38 32.56 -12.41
C GLU A 34 20.92 31.12 -12.44
N THR A 35 22.24 30.94 -12.33
CA THR A 35 22.88 29.62 -12.31
C THR A 35 22.54 28.86 -11.04
N ALA A 36 22.59 29.53 -9.89
CA ALA A 36 22.21 28.94 -8.61
C ALA A 36 20.75 28.46 -8.66
N GLN A 37 19.84 29.30 -9.17
CA GLN A 37 18.44 28.92 -9.33
C GLN A 37 18.27 27.72 -10.27
N LYS A 38 18.92 27.71 -11.44
CA LYS A 38 18.87 26.56 -12.37
C LYS A 38 19.35 25.26 -11.74
N VAL A 39 20.40 25.31 -10.92
CA VAL A 39 20.92 24.13 -10.23
C VAL A 39 19.93 23.63 -9.19
N TYR A 40 19.29 24.52 -8.42
CA TYR A 40 18.25 24.13 -7.48
C TYR A 40 17.00 23.58 -8.18
N ASP A 41 16.54 24.20 -9.26
CA ASP A 41 15.42 23.69 -10.07
C ASP A 41 15.71 22.29 -10.62
N GLN A 42 16.94 22.07 -11.11
CA GLN A 42 17.37 20.77 -11.60
C GLN A 42 17.46 19.72 -10.48
N LEU A 43 17.90 20.12 -9.29
CA LEU A 43 17.92 19.24 -8.12
C LEU A 43 16.51 18.84 -7.69
N ASP A 44 15.58 19.78 -7.66
CA ASP A 44 14.18 19.53 -7.34
C ASP A 44 13.51 18.64 -8.39
N PHE A 45 13.79 18.87 -9.67
CA PHE A 45 13.33 18.00 -10.75
C PHE A 45 13.83 16.55 -10.58
N GLN A 46 15.12 16.36 -10.30
CA GLN A 46 15.70 15.02 -10.07
C GLN A 46 15.03 14.31 -8.88
N ARG A 47 14.85 15.02 -7.77
CA ARG A 47 14.18 14.51 -6.56
C ARG A 47 12.72 14.19 -6.82
N ALA A 48 12.02 14.98 -7.63
CA ALA A 48 10.64 14.73 -8.01
C ALA A 48 10.51 13.43 -8.83
N VAL A 49 11.38 13.24 -9.82
CA VAL A 49 11.42 12.00 -10.62
C VAL A 49 11.72 10.78 -9.74
N GLU A 50 12.72 10.88 -8.87
CA GLU A 50 13.08 9.81 -7.93
C GLU A 50 11.90 9.47 -6.99
N SER A 51 11.22 10.49 -6.47
CA SER A 51 10.06 10.31 -5.59
C SER A 51 8.95 9.53 -6.28
N VAL A 52 8.60 9.84 -7.54
CA VAL A 52 7.56 9.10 -8.29
C VAL A 52 7.93 7.62 -8.43
N ILE A 53 9.17 7.33 -8.82
CA ILE A 53 9.64 5.95 -9.03
C ILE A 53 9.64 5.18 -7.71
N LEU A 54 10.25 5.74 -6.66
CA LEU A 54 10.41 5.06 -5.38
C LEU A 54 9.09 4.86 -4.63
N THR A 55 8.11 5.73 -4.84
CA THR A 55 6.83 5.71 -4.10
C THR A 55 5.66 5.15 -4.89
N THR A 56 5.88 4.62 -6.10
CA THR A 56 4.84 4.00 -6.94
C THR A 56 3.96 3.00 -6.15
N PRO A 57 4.51 2.11 -5.29
CA PRO A 57 3.68 1.22 -4.47
C PRO A 57 2.72 1.96 -3.54
N GLY A 58 3.20 3.02 -2.87
CA GLY A 58 2.36 3.85 -2.00
C GLY A 58 1.28 4.60 -2.77
N GLY A 59 1.62 5.11 -3.97
CA GLY A 59 0.64 5.72 -4.88
C GLY A 59 -0.50 4.76 -5.23
N SER A 60 -0.18 3.51 -5.58
CA SER A 60 -1.19 2.49 -5.87
C SER A 60 -2.08 2.17 -4.65
N LEU A 61 -1.51 2.09 -3.44
CA LEU A 61 -2.32 1.84 -2.24
C LEU A 61 -3.17 3.05 -1.81
N VAL A 62 -2.76 4.28 -2.15
CA VAL A 62 -3.64 5.45 -2.05
C VAL A 62 -4.85 5.30 -2.98
N GLY A 63 -4.64 4.84 -4.21
CA GLY A 63 -5.71 4.52 -5.17
C GLY A 63 -6.69 3.48 -4.61
N PHE A 64 -6.19 2.34 -4.12
CA PHE A 64 -7.01 1.33 -3.46
C PHE A 64 -7.81 1.88 -2.28
N ARG A 65 -7.15 2.58 -1.35
CA ARG A 65 -7.81 3.15 -0.17
C ARG A 65 -8.90 4.14 -0.57
N LYS A 66 -8.64 4.99 -1.56
CA LYS A 66 -9.62 5.95 -2.09
C LYS A 66 -10.84 5.22 -2.66
N GLY A 67 -10.63 4.21 -3.51
CA GLY A 67 -11.72 3.44 -4.11
C GLY A 67 -12.57 2.71 -3.06
N ILE A 68 -11.95 2.05 -2.08
CA ILE A 68 -12.68 1.41 -0.97
C ILE A 68 -13.50 2.44 -0.18
N ARG A 69 -12.95 3.63 0.04
CA ARG A 69 -13.59 4.71 0.80
C ARG A 69 -14.81 5.34 0.14
N GLU A 70 -15.01 5.13 -1.16
CA GLU A 70 -16.26 5.53 -1.82
C GLU A 70 -17.48 4.78 -1.24
N TYR A 71 -17.26 3.63 -0.60
CA TYR A 71 -18.30 2.80 0.00
C TYR A 71 -18.41 2.92 1.53
N GLY A 72 -17.42 3.52 2.20
CA GLY A 72 -17.46 3.78 3.65
C GLY A 72 -16.09 3.84 4.32
N PRO A 73 -16.05 3.88 5.67
CA PRO A 73 -14.81 4.12 6.39
C PRO A 73 -13.90 2.88 6.47
N ASP A 74 -12.61 3.13 6.67
CA ASP A 74 -11.61 2.10 6.96
C ASP A 74 -12.03 1.22 8.14
N ASN A 75 -11.56 -0.03 8.17
CA ASN A 75 -11.93 -1.07 9.14
C ASN A 75 -13.42 -1.49 9.14
N GLU A 76 -14.31 -0.76 8.49
CA GLU A 76 -15.75 -1.07 8.43
C GLU A 76 -16.22 -1.41 7.01
N THR A 77 -15.43 -1.11 5.97
CA THR A 77 -15.83 -1.33 4.58
C THR A 77 -14.98 -2.40 3.90
N ALA A 78 -15.66 -3.41 3.34
CA ALA A 78 -15.08 -4.40 2.44
C ALA A 78 -15.80 -4.35 1.10
N ILE A 79 -15.07 -4.11 0.02
CA ILE A 79 -15.59 -4.28 -1.34
C ILE A 79 -15.42 -5.73 -1.77
N ILE A 80 -16.44 -6.31 -2.39
CA ILE A 80 -16.45 -7.70 -2.83
C ILE A 80 -16.98 -7.78 -4.26
N TRP A 81 -16.38 -8.64 -5.07
CA TRP A 81 -17.00 -9.11 -6.31
C TRP A 81 -17.71 -10.40 -5.99
N GLU A 82 -19.04 -10.37 -5.84
CA GLU A 82 -19.81 -11.58 -5.51
C GLU A 82 -19.89 -12.54 -6.70
N GLU A 83 -19.74 -11.99 -7.91
CA GLU A 83 -19.50 -12.74 -9.13
C GLU A 83 -17.99 -12.79 -9.44
N ARG A 84 -17.63 -13.14 -10.69
CA ARG A 84 -16.24 -13.02 -11.15
C ARG A 84 -15.84 -11.56 -11.31
N MET A 85 -14.54 -11.31 -11.25
CA MET A 85 -13.96 -10.03 -11.67
C MET A 85 -14.41 -9.70 -13.09
N ASP A 86 -14.85 -8.46 -13.29
CA ASP A 86 -15.40 -7.97 -14.56
C ASP A 86 -14.59 -6.77 -15.09
N SER A 87 -14.94 -6.31 -16.30
CA SER A 87 -14.19 -5.26 -17.01
C SER A 87 -14.61 -3.82 -16.65
N LYS A 88 -15.54 -3.62 -15.71
CA LYS A 88 -15.98 -2.27 -15.28
C LYS A 88 -15.02 -1.65 -14.27
N VAL A 89 -14.18 -2.44 -13.61
CA VAL A 89 -13.17 -1.94 -12.67
C VAL A 89 -11.87 -1.56 -13.37
N GLN A 90 -11.24 -0.50 -12.88
CA GLN A 90 -9.83 -0.20 -13.11
C GLN A 90 -9.01 -0.71 -11.92
N LEU A 91 -8.49 -1.92 -12.09
CA LEU A 91 -7.72 -2.66 -11.10
C LEU A 91 -6.47 -3.24 -11.77
N LEU A 92 -5.32 -3.17 -11.09
CA LEU A 92 -4.07 -3.67 -11.64
C LEU A 92 -4.08 -5.20 -11.63
N THR A 93 -4.04 -5.79 -12.84
CA THR A 93 -3.84 -7.23 -13.11
C THR A 93 -4.66 -8.22 -12.26
N PRO A 94 -5.97 -8.02 -12.05
CA PRO A 94 -6.77 -9.02 -11.35
C PRO A 94 -6.94 -10.28 -12.21
N ASN A 95 -7.13 -11.43 -11.55
CA ASN A 95 -7.59 -12.63 -12.24
C ASN A 95 -9.12 -12.75 -12.20
N THR A 96 -9.69 -13.60 -13.04
CA THR A 96 -11.15 -13.74 -13.19
C THR A 96 -11.68 -15.07 -12.64
N THR A 97 -10.86 -15.80 -11.89
CA THR A 97 -11.15 -17.18 -11.46
C THR A 97 -11.56 -17.32 -9.99
N VAL A 98 -11.44 -16.25 -9.22
CA VAL A 98 -11.69 -16.22 -7.77
C VAL A 98 -12.65 -15.10 -7.41
N ILE A 99 -13.26 -15.22 -6.23
CA ILE A 99 -13.99 -14.13 -5.56
C ILE A 99 -12.95 -13.24 -4.90
N TYR A 100 -13.00 -11.94 -5.16
CA TYR A 100 -12.11 -10.97 -4.52
C TYR A 100 -12.83 -10.19 -3.43
N VAL A 101 -12.15 -9.99 -2.31
CA VAL A 101 -12.51 -8.99 -1.30
C VAL A 101 -11.29 -8.12 -1.04
N PHE A 102 -11.50 -6.81 -1.03
CA PHE A 102 -10.51 -5.86 -0.54
C PHE A 102 -11.10 -5.03 0.60
N LEU A 103 -10.29 -4.78 1.61
CA LEU A 103 -10.58 -3.80 2.65
C LEU A 103 -9.31 -3.05 3.03
N TRP A 104 -9.52 -1.90 3.68
CA TRP A 104 -8.44 -1.14 4.27
C TRP A 104 -8.41 -1.35 5.79
N LEU A 105 -7.29 -1.85 6.30
CA LEU A 105 -7.05 -2.04 7.73
C LEU A 105 -6.17 -0.89 8.26
N ASP A 106 -6.72 -0.09 9.18
CA ASP A 106 -6.04 1.03 9.84
C ASP A 106 -5.84 0.74 11.34
N LEU A 107 -4.59 0.79 11.80
CA LEU A 107 -4.18 0.49 13.18
C LEU A 107 -3.91 1.74 14.02
N LYS A 108 -4.25 2.96 13.55
CA LYS A 108 -4.01 4.20 14.31
C LYS A 108 -4.67 4.19 15.69
N ASN A 109 -5.82 3.53 15.80
CA ASN A 109 -6.57 3.41 17.06
C ASN A 109 -6.18 2.18 17.89
N GLY A 110 -5.10 1.49 17.51
CA GLY A 110 -4.57 0.35 18.22
C GLY A 110 -4.65 -0.98 17.45
N PRO A 111 -4.26 -2.08 18.10
CA PRO A 111 -4.23 -3.40 17.48
C PRO A 111 -5.63 -3.91 17.12
N MET A 112 -5.71 -4.62 16.01
CA MET A 112 -6.94 -5.17 15.47
C MET A 112 -6.86 -6.70 15.42
N VAL A 113 -8.00 -7.35 15.64
CA VAL A 113 -8.22 -8.79 15.51
C VAL A 113 -8.97 -9.04 14.20
N MET A 114 -8.44 -9.96 13.40
CA MET A 114 -9.07 -10.45 12.18
C MET A 114 -9.42 -11.93 12.35
N GLU A 115 -10.69 -12.28 12.20
CA GLU A 115 -11.13 -13.68 12.11
C GLU A 115 -11.22 -14.06 10.64
N VAL A 116 -10.42 -15.06 10.25
CA VAL A 116 -10.25 -15.50 8.87
C VAL A 116 -11.16 -16.69 8.61
N PRO A 117 -12.00 -16.66 7.55
CA PRO A 117 -12.80 -17.80 7.13
C PRO A 117 -11.94 -19.03 6.79
N PRO A 118 -12.47 -20.25 6.93
CA PRO A 118 -11.84 -21.42 6.31
C PRO A 118 -11.89 -21.31 4.78
N LYS A 119 -11.05 -22.09 4.07
CA LYS A 119 -11.05 -22.23 2.61
C LYS A 119 -10.90 -20.91 1.83
N VAL A 120 -10.13 -19.96 2.35
CA VAL A 120 -9.74 -18.74 1.63
C VAL A 120 -8.23 -18.70 1.46
N MET A 121 -7.74 -17.76 0.66
CA MET A 121 -6.34 -17.36 0.59
C MET A 121 -6.27 -15.85 0.68
N GLY A 122 -5.35 -15.31 1.44
CA GLY A 122 -5.20 -13.85 1.50
C GLY A 122 -3.88 -13.39 2.06
N ILE A 123 -3.66 -12.09 1.88
CA ILE A 123 -2.44 -11.40 2.23
C ILE A 123 -2.78 -10.07 2.91
N ILE A 124 -1.92 -9.68 3.84
CA ILE A 124 -1.87 -8.34 4.42
C ILE A 124 -0.54 -7.73 3.98
N ASP A 125 -0.63 -6.60 3.28
CA ASP A 125 0.52 -5.77 2.97
C ASP A 125 0.39 -4.42 3.67
N ASP A 126 1.53 -3.85 4.06
CA ASP A 126 1.57 -2.52 4.65
C ASP A 126 1.43 -1.40 3.59
N PHE A 127 1.45 -0.14 4.02
CA PHE A 127 1.24 1.02 3.13
C PHE A 127 2.22 1.15 1.95
N TRP A 128 3.31 0.37 1.94
CA TRP A 128 4.30 0.36 0.87
C TRP A 128 4.31 -0.96 0.09
N PHE A 129 3.22 -1.73 0.13
CA PHE A 129 3.13 -3.10 -0.43
C PHE A 129 4.18 -4.07 0.15
N ARG A 130 4.67 -3.83 1.36
CA ARG A 130 5.59 -4.76 2.01
C ARG A 130 4.79 -5.83 2.76
N TYR A 131 5.22 -7.07 2.59
CA TYR A 131 4.63 -8.22 3.24
C TYR A 131 4.50 -8.04 4.76
N VAL A 132 3.30 -8.29 5.28
CA VAL A 132 3.04 -8.34 6.73
C VAL A 132 2.67 -9.75 7.16
N ALA A 133 1.71 -10.38 6.48
CA ALA A 133 1.30 -11.76 6.78
C ALA A 133 0.47 -12.38 5.66
N ASP A 134 0.61 -13.68 5.47
CA ASP A 134 -0.36 -14.51 4.77
C ASP A 134 -1.39 -15.08 5.74
N PHE A 135 -2.59 -15.35 5.22
CA PHE A 135 -3.65 -16.07 5.91
C PHE A 135 -4.44 -16.96 4.94
N GLY A 136 -5.22 -17.88 5.49
CA GLY A 136 -5.89 -18.91 4.71
C GLY A 136 -4.92 -20.01 4.31
N MET A 137 -5.06 -20.54 3.09
CA MET A 137 -4.31 -21.72 2.62
C MET A 137 -2.78 -21.57 2.69
N ALA A 138 -2.26 -20.36 2.43
CA ALA A 138 -0.83 -20.06 2.49
C ALA A 138 -0.35 -19.61 3.88
N GLY A 139 -1.29 -19.29 4.78
CA GLY A 139 -0.98 -18.78 6.11
C GLY A 139 -0.80 -19.86 7.17
N PRO A 140 -0.44 -19.46 8.40
CA PRO A 140 -0.26 -20.37 9.52
C PRO A 140 -1.55 -21.12 9.93
N ASP A 141 -2.74 -20.63 9.53
CA ASP A 141 -4.02 -21.34 9.73
C ASP A 141 -4.26 -22.47 8.73
N LYS A 142 -3.43 -22.61 7.68
CA LYS A 142 -3.47 -23.71 6.69
C LYS A 142 -4.85 -23.91 6.06
N GLY A 143 -5.57 -22.80 5.83
CA GLY A 143 -6.90 -22.80 5.23
C GLY A 143 -8.02 -23.30 6.15
N LYS A 144 -7.75 -23.56 7.43
CA LYS A 144 -8.77 -23.96 8.41
C LYS A 144 -9.50 -22.77 9.03
N GLY A 145 -9.09 -21.55 8.71
CA GLY A 145 -9.54 -20.35 9.39
C GLY A 145 -8.83 -20.18 10.73
N GLY A 146 -8.80 -18.95 11.22
CA GLY A 146 -8.04 -18.64 12.42
C GLY A 146 -8.21 -17.20 12.89
N LYS A 147 -7.68 -16.90 14.06
CA LYS A 147 -7.68 -15.54 14.62
C LYS A 147 -6.30 -14.95 14.50
N TYR A 148 -6.24 -13.78 13.86
CA TYR A 148 -5.03 -13.01 13.67
C TYR A 148 -5.10 -11.74 14.52
N VAL A 149 -3.96 -11.34 15.07
CA VAL A 149 -3.80 -10.03 15.71
C VAL A 149 -2.75 -9.26 14.94
N ILE A 150 -3.14 -8.10 14.41
CA ILE A 150 -2.25 -7.19 13.71
C ILE A 150 -1.91 -6.05 14.67
N LEU A 151 -0.62 -5.91 14.95
CA LEU A 151 -0.08 -4.96 15.92
C LEU A 151 0.46 -3.71 15.21
N PRO A 152 0.14 -2.50 15.70
CA PRO A 152 0.71 -1.27 15.16
C PRO A 152 2.22 -1.18 15.41
N PRO A 153 2.93 -0.29 14.70
CA PRO A 153 4.33 0.01 14.95
C PRO A 153 4.54 0.39 16.42
N GLY A 154 5.58 -0.18 17.05
CA GLY A 154 5.93 0.12 18.43
C GLY A 154 4.96 -0.40 19.50
N TYR A 155 4.08 -1.37 19.20
CA TYR A 155 3.18 -1.92 20.22
C TYR A 155 3.92 -2.69 21.33
N GLU A 156 3.83 -2.18 22.57
CA GLU A 156 4.43 -2.75 23.80
C GLU A 156 3.43 -3.49 24.70
N GLY A 157 2.14 -3.50 24.34
CA GLY A 157 1.11 -4.17 25.13
C GLY A 157 1.21 -5.70 25.12
N LYS A 158 0.42 -6.35 25.96
CA LYS A 158 0.38 -7.82 26.04
C LYS A 158 -0.22 -8.42 24.78
N VAL A 159 0.50 -9.36 24.18
CA VAL A 159 0.02 -10.14 23.04
C VAL A 159 -0.74 -11.36 23.54
N PRO A 160 -2.03 -11.54 23.20
CA PRO A 160 -2.81 -12.67 23.68
C PRO A 160 -2.31 -14.01 23.10
N LYS A 161 -2.40 -15.07 23.89
CA LYS A 161 -2.14 -16.45 23.41
C LYS A 161 -3.28 -16.91 22.50
N GLY A 162 -2.98 -17.82 21.57
CA GLY A 162 -3.97 -18.44 20.68
C GLY A 162 -4.30 -17.64 19.42
N TYR A 163 -3.54 -16.59 19.12
CA TYR A 163 -3.65 -15.82 17.89
C TYR A 163 -2.39 -15.97 17.04
N HIS A 164 -2.56 -15.89 15.72
CA HIS A 164 -1.45 -15.65 14.80
C HIS A 164 -1.11 -14.17 14.83
N VAL A 165 0.13 -13.82 15.16
CA VAL A 165 0.53 -12.43 15.42
C VAL A 165 1.29 -11.89 14.23
N ALA A 166 0.83 -10.75 13.71
CA ALA A 166 1.51 -9.99 12.68
C ALA A 166 1.90 -8.62 13.22
N ARG A 167 3.14 -8.20 12.99
CA ARG A 167 3.67 -6.90 13.42
C ARG A 167 3.91 -6.03 12.21
N SER A 168 3.32 -4.85 12.20
CA SER A 168 3.48 -3.92 11.08
C SER A 168 4.50 -2.82 11.37
N GLN A 169 5.09 -2.32 10.28
CA GLN A 169 5.93 -1.12 10.27
C GLN A 169 5.15 0.15 9.91
N THR A 170 3.88 0.03 9.50
CA THR A 170 3.00 1.17 9.19
C THR A 170 1.63 0.99 9.83
N TYR A 171 0.77 2.01 9.73
CA TYR A 171 -0.58 1.97 10.30
C TYR A 171 -1.64 1.52 9.30
N GLY A 172 -1.42 1.68 8.00
CA GLY A 172 -2.40 1.39 6.96
C GLY A 172 -2.02 0.14 6.18
N HIS A 173 -3.02 -0.70 5.87
CA HIS A 173 -2.79 -1.99 5.26
C HIS A 173 -3.85 -2.26 4.20
N TRP A 174 -3.39 -2.83 3.10
CA TRP A 174 -4.26 -3.46 2.14
C TRP A 174 -4.43 -4.92 2.54
N VAL A 175 -5.69 -5.35 2.69
CA VAL A 175 -6.02 -6.74 2.97
C VAL A 175 -6.78 -7.28 1.78
N ALA A 176 -6.25 -8.33 1.18
CA ALA A 176 -6.86 -9.02 0.07
C ALA A 176 -7.26 -10.44 0.46
N ILE A 177 -8.51 -10.79 0.19
CA ILE A 177 -9.05 -12.13 0.41
C ILE A 177 -9.52 -12.68 -0.94
N ARG A 178 -9.13 -13.92 -1.23
CA ARG A 178 -9.59 -14.72 -2.34
C ARG A 178 -10.46 -15.85 -1.82
N GLY A 179 -11.72 -15.87 -2.25
CA GLY A 179 -12.62 -17.01 -2.11
C GLY A 179 -12.62 -17.86 -3.37
N PHE A 180 -13.00 -19.12 -3.23
CA PHE A 180 -13.03 -20.07 -4.34
C PHE A 180 -14.46 -20.47 -4.69
N LEU A 181 -14.68 -20.74 -5.97
CA LEU A 181 -15.96 -21.23 -6.48
C LEU A 181 -16.10 -22.72 -6.14
N GLU A 182 -17.32 -23.17 -5.87
CA GLU A 182 -17.65 -24.60 -5.74
C GLU A 182 -18.47 -25.00 -6.96
N ASP A 183 -17.97 -25.96 -7.75
CA ASP A 183 -18.58 -26.40 -9.02
C ASP A 183 -18.93 -25.26 -10.01
N GLY A 184 -18.15 -24.17 -9.96
CA GLY A 184 -18.35 -22.99 -10.80
C GLY A 184 -19.33 -21.94 -10.23
N ASP A 185 -19.98 -22.19 -9.10
CA ASP A 185 -20.82 -21.23 -8.39
C ASP A 185 -20.00 -20.42 -7.36
N PRO A 186 -20.00 -19.07 -7.40
CA PRO A 186 -19.32 -18.25 -6.41
C PRO A 186 -20.08 -18.14 -5.07
N LYS A 187 -21.39 -18.42 -5.03
CA LYS A 187 -22.24 -18.17 -3.85
C LYS A 187 -21.75 -18.86 -2.57
N PRO A 188 -21.30 -20.13 -2.59
CA PRO A 188 -20.78 -20.77 -1.38
C PRO A 188 -19.56 -20.05 -0.82
N GLY A 189 -18.63 -19.63 -1.68
CA GLY A 189 -17.44 -18.86 -1.30
C GLY A 189 -17.79 -17.48 -0.75
N VAL A 190 -18.70 -16.75 -1.41
CA VAL A 190 -19.19 -15.44 -0.95
C VAL A 190 -19.84 -15.56 0.42
N LYS A 191 -20.73 -16.54 0.59
CA LYS A 191 -21.42 -16.80 1.86
C LYS A 191 -20.43 -17.12 2.97
N ASN A 192 -19.46 -17.99 2.70
CA ASN A 192 -18.42 -18.35 3.67
C ASN A 192 -17.62 -17.12 4.15
N ILE A 193 -17.24 -16.23 3.23
CA ILE A 193 -16.55 -14.99 3.57
C ILE A 193 -17.43 -14.10 4.45
N LYS A 194 -18.66 -13.80 4.01
CA LYS A 194 -19.55 -12.87 4.72
C LYS A 194 -19.90 -13.35 6.12
N ASP A 195 -20.14 -14.65 6.28
CA ASP A 195 -20.52 -15.24 7.56
C ASP A 195 -19.35 -15.24 8.55
N ASN A 196 -18.14 -15.57 8.09
CA ASN A 196 -17.02 -15.88 8.98
C ASN A 196 -15.98 -14.78 9.11
N PHE A 197 -15.83 -13.88 8.13
CA PHE A 197 -14.86 -12.80 8.24
C PHE A 197 -15.33 -11.76 9.25
N LYS A 198 -14.44 -11.39 10.17
CA LYS A 198 -14.69 -10.37 11.19
C LYS A 198 -13.43 -9.53 11.39
N LEU A 199 -13.62 -8.24 11.62
CA LEU A 199 -12.52 -7.32 11.96
C LEU A 199 -12.96 -6.41 13.10
N TYR A 200 -12.19 -6.39 14.21
CA TYR A 200 -12.55 -5.63 15.40
C TYR A 200 -11.33 -5.32 16.29
N PRO A 201 -11.38 -4.29 17.16
CA PRO A 201 -10.26 -3.97 18.05
C PRO A 201 -9.90 -5.09 19.01
N LEU A 202 -8.61 -5.24 19.31
CA LEU A 202 -8.13 -6.18 20.33
C LEU A 202 -8.81 -5.92 21.69
N GLY A 203 -9.21 -7.00 22.37
CA GLY A 203 -9.97 -6.92 23.64
C GLY A 203 -11.49 -6.81 23.47
N LYS A 204 -11.99 -6.74 22.22
CA LYS A 204 -13.41 -6.92 21.90
C LYS A 204 -13.68 -8.35 21.40
N THR A 205 -14.94 -8.63 21.07
CA THR A 205 -15.38 -9.90 20.49
C THR A 205 -15.88 -9.70 19.05
N ALA A 206 -16.14 -10.79 18.33
CA ALA A 206 -16.69 -10.76 16.97
C ALA A 206 -17.96 -9.91 16.80
N LYS A 207 -18.76 -9.74 17.87
CA LYS A 207 -19.96 -8.88 17.87
C LYS A 207 -19.64 -7.39 17.66
N ALA A 208 -18.41 -6.97 17.94
CA ALA A 208 -17.95 -5.60 17.71
C ALA A 208 -17.51 -5.35 16.25
N SER A 209 -17.47 -6.39 15.41
CA SER A 209 -17.16 -6.24 14.00
C SER A 209 -18.21 -5.39 13.31
N LYS A 210 -17.78 -4.35 12.61
CA LYS A 210 -18.64 -3.45 11.85
C LYS A 210 -18.50 -3.59 10.34
N VAL A 211 -17.74 -4.59 9.89
CA VAL A 211 -17.49 -4.84 8.47
C VAL A 211 -18.81 -4.99 7.72
N LYS A 212 -19.00 -4.14 6.71
CA LYS A 212 -20.07 -4.17 5.72
C LYS A 212 -19.46 -4.55 4.38
N PHE A 213 -20.08 -5.53 3.75
CA PHE A 213 -19.70 -5.98 2.41
C PHE A 213 -20.50 -5.19 1.36
N HIS A 214 -19.81 -4.63 0.39
CA HIS A 214 -20.39 -3.93 -0.73
C HIS A 214 -20.09 -4.69 -2.00
N ASP A 215 -21.12 -5.30 -2.59
CA ASP A 215 -21.01 -5.90 -3.92
C ASP A 215 -20.75 -4.83 -4.97
N ILE A 216 -19.64 -4.98 -5.68
CA ILE A 216 -19.22 -4.07 -6.74
C ILE A 216 -19.10 -4.77 -8.09
N SER A 217 -19.61 -5.99 -8.23
CA SER A 217 -19.73 -6.65 -9.53
C SER A 217 -20.47 -5.74 -10.53
N MET A 218 -19.90 -5.60 -11.72
CA MET A 218 -20.39 -4.76 -12.83
C MET A 218 -20.49 -3.26 -12.53
N LYS A 219 -19.88 -2.76 -11.44
CA LYS A 219 -19.83 -1.33 -11.10
C LYS A 219 -18.47 -0.75 -11.44
N TYR A 220 -18.48 0.54 -11.79
CA TYR A 220 -17.23 1.27 -11.96
C TYR A 220 -16.57 1.51 -10.60
N LEU A 221 -15.28 1.21 -10.53
CA LEU A 221 -14.40 1.54 -9.42
C LEU A 221 -13.01 1.79 -10.00
N ASN A 222 -12.33 2.85 -9.54
CA ASN A 222 -10.94 3.08 -9.86
C ASN A 222 -10.05 2.92 -8.62
N THR A 223 -9.04 2.08 -8.74
CA THR A 223 -8.03 1.81 -7.70
C THR A 223 -6.61 2.18 -8.13
N ILE A 224 -6.45 2.75 -9.33
CA ILE A 224 -5.19 3.15 -9.97
C ILE A 224 -4.99 4.65 -9.81
#